data_AF-A0A9D8SJQ8-F1
#
_entry.id   AF-A0A9D8SJQ8-F1
#
_cell.length_a   1.000
_cell.length_b   1.000
_cell.length_c   1.000
_cell.angle_alpha   90.00
_cell.angle_beta   90.00
_cell.angle_gamma   90.00
#
_symmetry.space_group_name_H-M   'P 1'
#
loop_
_entity.id
_entity.type
_entity.pdbx_description
1 polymer ?
#
loop_
_entity_poly.entity_id
_entity_poly.type
_entity_poly.pdbx_seq_one_letter_code
_entity_poly.pdbx_strand_id
1 'polypeptide(L)'
;QYSEIKECEKRINGIIDSWYRKNKVQEIRSDLRKNVQRLRSQSKTDSKLFVEIADAVQSLVNYFGMQPEDDFFCELFEPVLDLIPDDADFYENFYRIRKEIKYREVEKEFESGKLDESEFRYSQDRNIQTVRRLFSGKKLVVIGGIPRQKTIFEKVFDCEILWKETSHSTSLNEFNAALKNPDVCAFLVLIQLSSHMHSQELNIRANEAGKPLFRVHTTNPQAVANEIVKQYAESRV
;
A
#
# COMPACT_ATOMS: atom_id res chain seq x y z
N GLN A 1 -15.99 3.71 -52.95
CA GLN A 1 -14.76 3.01 -53.38
C GLN A 1 -13.51 3.46 -52.60
N TYR A 2 -12.91 4.63 -52.81
CA TYR A 2 -11.65 5.00 -52.10
C TYR A 2 -11.80 5.15 -50.56
N SER A 3 -12.97 5.60 -50.09
CA SER A 3 -13.28 5.69 -48.65
C SER A 3 -13.43 4.32 -47.97
N GLU A 4 -14.02 3.35 -48.67
CA GLU A 4 -14.27 2.00 -48.14
C GLU A 4 -12.97 1.19 -48.04
N ILE A 5 -12.03 1.41 -48.97
CA ILE A 5 -10.69 0.78 -48.94
C ILE A 5 -9.91 1.27 -47.72
N LYS A 6 -9.88 2.58 -47.46
CA LYS A 6 -9.20 3.15 -46.27
C LYS A 6 -9.79 2.65 -44.95
N GLU A 7 -11.11 2.45 -44.90
CA GLU A 7 -11.77 1.91 -43.72
C GLU A 7 -11.41 0.43 -43.49
N CYS A 8 -11.34 -0.36 -44.56
CA CYS A 8 -10.87 -1.75 -44.49
C CYS A 8 -9.40 -1.85 -44.06
N GLU A 9 -8.51 -1.02 -44.61
CA GLU A 9 -7.09 -0.97 -44.20
C GLU A 9 -6.93 -0.62 -42.72
N LYS A 10 -7.69 0.37 -42.23
CA LYS A 10 -7.68 0.74 -40.81
C LYS A 10 -8.13 -0.42 -39.91
N ARG A 11 -9.15 -1.18 -40.32
CA ARG A 11 -9.64 -2.35 -39.58
C ARG A 11 -8.62 -3.48 -39.58
N ILE A 12 -8.00 -3.78 -40.72
CA ILE A 12 -6.97 -4.83 -40.84
C ILE A 12 -5.76 -4.48 -39.98
N ASN A 13 -5.25 -3.24 -40.07
CA ASN A 13 -4.12 -2.80 -39.27
C ASN A 13 -4.44 -2.85 -37.76
N GLY A 14 -5.66 -2.47 -37.35
CA GLY A 14 -6.09 -2.61 -35.96
C GLY A 14 -6.12 -4.06 -35.46
N ILE A 15 -6.50 -5.02 -36.33
CA ILE A 15 -6.49 -6.45 -36.00
C ILE A 15 -5.04 -6.96 -35.88
N ILE A 16 -4.16 -6.58 -36.82
CA ILE A 16 -2.75 -6.98 -36.81
C ILE A 16 -2.04 -6.42 -35.57
N ASP A 17 -2.26 -5.15 -35.24
CA ASP A 17 -1.68 -4.52 -34.05
C ASP A 17 -2.19 -5.17 -32.76
N SER A 18 -3.49 -5.46 -32.68
CA SER A 18 -4.08 -6.17 -31.54
C SER A 18 -3.50 -7.57 -31.37
N TRP A 19 -3.37 -8.32 -32.46
CA TRP A 19 -2.79 -9.66 -32.47
C TRP A 19 -1.30 -9.64 -32.09
N TYR A 20 -0.52 -8.72 -32.66
CA TYR A 20 0.90 -8.56 -32.36
C TYR A 20 1.11 -8.20 -30.88
N ARG A 21 0.34 -7.24 -30.36
CA ARG A 21 0.38 -6.89 -28.93
C ARG A 21 0.04 -8.08 -28.06
N LYS A 22 -1.02 -8.83 -28.38
CA LYS A 22 -1.42 -10.00 -27.59
C LYS A 22 -0.33 -11.08 -27.55
N ASN A 23 0.29 -11.39 -28.68
CA ASN A 23 1.37 -12.37 -28.73
C ASN A 23 2.61 -11.90 -27.98
N LYS A 24 2.98 -10.63 -28.14
CA LYS A 24 4.15 -10.08 -27.44
C LYS A 24 3.95 -10.04 -25.93
N VAL A 25 2.75 -9.72 -25.45
CA VAL A 25 2.39 -9.83 -24.02
C VAL A 25 2.58 -11.26 -23.52
N GLN A 26 2.10 -12.27 -24.27
CA GLN A 26 2.24 -13.66 -23.84
C GLN A 26 3.69 -14.13 -23.81
N GLU A 27 4.49 -13.73 -24.79
CA GLU A 27 5.94 -13.98 -24.85
C GLU A 27 6.63 -13.42 -23.61
N ILE A 28 6.44 -12.11 -23.33
CA ILE A 28 7.07 -11.45 -22.18
C ILE A 28 6.60 -12.07 -20.86
N ARG A 29 5.30 -12.41 -20.72
CA ARG A 29 4.79 -13.10 -19.52
C ARG A 29 5.41 -14.49 -19.35
N SER A 30 5.61 -15.23 -20.43
CA SER A 30 6.28 -16.54 -20.40
C SER A 30 7.72 -16.40 -19.92
N ASP A 31 8.47 -15.43 -20.46
CA ASP A 31 9.87 -15.24 -20.10
C ASP A 31 10.03 -14.69 -18.68
N LEU A 32 9.14 -13.79 -18.26
CA LEU A 32 9.09 -13.32 -16.87
C LEU A 32 8.86 -14.50 -15.90
N ARG A 33 7.93 -15.41 -16.20
CA ARG A 33 7.72 -16.63 -15.38
C ARG A 33 8.97 -17.49 -15.28
N LYS A 34 9.66 -17.73 -16.41
CA LYS A 34 10.91 -18.51 -16.42
C LYS A 34 11.98 -17.83 -15.56
N ASN A 35 12.14 -16.52 -15.67
CA ASN A 35 13.15 -15.79 -14.91
C ASN A 35 12.84 -15.76 -13.40
N VAL A 36 11.58 -15.59 -13.01
CA VAL A 36 11.16 -15.72 -11.60
C VAL A 36 11.37 -17.14 -11.07
N GLN A 37 11.10 -18.18 -11.87
CA GLN A 37 11.38 -19.56 -11.48
C GLN A 37 12.89 -19.82 -11.33
N ARG A 38 13.72 -19.23 -12.20
CA ARG A 38 15.19 -19.27 -12.09
C ARG A 38 15.64 -18.59 -10.79
N LEU A 39 15.08 -17.43 -10.46
CA LEU A 39 15.38 -16.71 -9.22
C LEU A 39 15.12 -17.60 -8.00
N ARG A 40 13.97 -18.30 -7.98
CA ARG A 40 13.61 -19.22 -6.90
C ARG A 40 14.57 -20.41 -6.75
N SER A 41 15.20 -20.84 -7.85
CA SER A 41 16.05 -22.04 -7.88
C SER A 41 17.52 -21.74 -7.58
N GLN A 42 17.92 -20.47 -7.46
CA GLN A 42 19.29 -20.06 -7.20
C GLN A 42 19.50 -19.76 -5.71
N SER A 43 20.66 -20.16 -5.17
CA SER A 43 21.04 -19.89 -3.77
C SER A 43 21.55 -18.47 -3.53
N LYS A 44 21.79 -17.70 -4.59
CA LYS A 44 22.28 -16.32 -4.53
C LYS A 44 21.61 -15.51 -5.64
N THR A 45 21.14 -14.32 -5.29
CA THR A 45 20.51 -13.39 -6.24
C THR A 45 21.53 -12.93 -7.29
N ASP A 46 21.29 -13.30 -8.55
CA ASP A 46 22.04 -12.82 -9.70
C ASP A 46 21.49 -11.44 -10.11
N SER A 47 22.31 -10.38 -9.96
CA SER A 47 21.93 -9.02 -10.33
C SER A 47 21.49 -8.90 -11.79
N LYS A 48 22.07 -9.69 -12.70
CA LYS A 48 21.68 -9.67 -14.12
C LYS A 48 20.28 -10.23 -14.32
N LEU A 49 19.97 -11.34 -13.65
CA LEU A 49 18.65 -11.96 -13.69
C LEU A 49 17.59 -10.99 -13.16
N PHE A 50 17.90 -10.23 -12.11
CA PHE A 50 16.97 -9.26 -11.56
C PHE A 50 16.67 -8.11 -12.53
N VAL A 51 17.69 -7.59 -13.24
CA VAL A 51 17.50 -6.59 -14.30
C VAL A 51 16.58 -7.12 -15.40
N GLU A 52 16.76 -8.38 -15.83
CA GLU A 52 15.89 -9.01 -16.85
C GLU A 52 14.42 -9.11 -16.39
N ILE A 53 14.20 -9.41 -15.11
CA ILE A 53 12.85 -9.42 -14.51
C ILE A 53 12.27 -8.00 -14.50
N ALA A 54 13.07 -7.00 -14.10
CA ALA A 54 12.62 -5.62 -14.02
C ALA A 54 12.25 -5.02 -15.38
N ASP A 55 13.07 -5.25 -16.40
CA ASP A 55 12.80 -4.80 -17.75
C ASP A 55 11.52 -5.43 -18.32
N ALA A 56 11.27 -6.71 -18.02
CA ALA A 56 10.06 -7.41 -18.43
C ALA A 56 8.80 -6.84 -17.73
N VAL A 57 8.86 -6.58 -16.42
CA VAL A 57 7.77 -5.91 -15.68
C VAL A 57 7.50 -4.52 -16.26
N GLN A 58 8.54 -3.71 -16.44
CA GLN A 58 8.41 -2.36 -17.00
C GLN A 58 7.79 -2.39 -18.40
N SER A 59 8.17 -3.38 -19.21
CA SER A 59 7.64 -3.52 -20.56
C SER A 59 6.14 -3.80 -20.56
N LEU A 60 5.69 -4.74 -19.70
CA LEU A 60 4.28 -5.09 -19.56
C LEU A 60 3.44 -3.90 -19.08
N VAL A 61 3.95 -3.11 -18.13
CA VAL A 61 3.25 -1.94 -17.59
C VAL A 61 3.22 -0.80 -18.62
N ASN A 62 4.38 -0.35 -19.10
CA ASN A 62 4.48 0.86 -19.92
C ASN A 62 3.93 0.68 -21.34
N TYR A 63 4.22 -0.45 -21.98
CA TYR A 63 3.90 -0.64 -23.39
C TYR A 63 2.61 -1.42 -23.62
N PHE A 64 2.20 -2.23 -22.63
CA PHE A 64 1.02 -3.08 -22.76
C PHE A 64 -0.10 -2.75 -21.77
N GLY A 65 0.10 -1.74 -20.91
CA GLY A 65 -0.96 -1.16 -20.06
C GLY A 65 -1.38 -2.05 -18.89
N MET A 66 -0.61 -3.08 -18.56
CA MET A 66 -0.85 -3.88 -17.36
C MET A 66 -0.68 -3.02 -16.12
N GLN A 67 -1.42 -3.32 -15.06
CA GLN A 67 -1.25 -2.65 -13.78
C GLN A 67 -0.33 -3.51 -12.89
N PRO A 68 0.61 -2.91 -12.15
CA PRO A 68 1.40 -3.62 -11.14
C PRO A 68 0.56 -4.44 -10.15
N GLU A 69 -0.66 -4.00 -9.86
CA GLU A 69 -1.61 -4.65 -8.95
C GLU A 69 -2.38 -5.83 -9.58
N ASP A 70 -2.20 -6.08 -10.89
CA ASP A 70 -2.86 -7.19 -11.58
C ASP A 70 -2.50 -8.53 -10.91
N ASP A 71 -3.47 -9.44 -10.84
CA ASP A 71 -3.32 -10.78 -10.22
C ASP A 71 -2.11 -11.53 -10.75
N PHE A 72 -1.82 -11.37 -12.04
CA PHE A 72 -0.66 -12.00 -12.67
C PHE A 72 0.67 -11.68 -11.97
N PHE A 73 0.90 -10.42 -11.60
CA PHE A 73 2.14 -10.05 -10.92
C PHE A 73 2.12 -10.52 -9.48
N CYS A 74 1.00 -10.36 -8.79
CA CYS A 74 0.86 -10.77 -7.38
C CYS A 74 1.10 -12.27 -7.23
N GLU A 75 0.41 -13.11 -8.01
CA GLU A 75 0.58 -14.56 -7.99
C GLU A 75 2.00 -15.01 -8.36
N LEU A 76 2.64 -14.29 -9.28
CA LEU A 76 3.97 -14.64 -9.75
C LEU A 76 5.05 -14.30 -8.71
N PHE A 77 4.94 -13.14 -8.05
CA PHE A 77 5.98 -12.63 -7.15
C PHE A 77 5.76 -12.97 -5.68
N GLU A 78 4.52 -13.27 -5.24
CA GLU A 78 4.21 -13.73 -3.86
C GLU A 78 5.19 -14.82 -3.36
N PRO A 79 5.47 -15.92 -4.09
CA PRO A 79 6.35 -16.98 -3.59
C PRO A 79 7.85 -16.64 -3.58
N VAL A 80 8.26 -15.50 -4.12
CA VAL A 80 9.68 -15.08 -4.22
C VAL A 80 9.92 -13.70 -3.62
N LEU A 81 8.96 -13.15 -2.88
CA LEU A 81 9.00 -11.77 -2.39
C LEU A 81 10.27 -11.46 -1.58
N ASP A 82 10.68 -12.42 -0.73
CA ASP A 82 11.88 -12.32 0.12
C ASP A 82 13.20 -12.45 -0.65
N LEU A 83 13.16 -12.91 -1.90
CA LEU A 83 14.33 -13.02 -2.78
C LEU A 83 14.55 -11.76 -3.62
N ILE A 84 13.55 -10.88 -3.68
CA ILE A 84 13.62 -9.60 -4.36
C ILE A 84 14.48 -8.67 -3.51
N PRO A 85 15.59 -8.11 -4.05
CA PRO A 85 16.45 -7.20 -3.32
C PRO A 85 15.68 -6.04 -2.68
N ASP A 86 16.10 -5.56 -1.51
CA ASP A 86 15.44 -4.41 -0.87
C ASP A 86 15.60 -3.12 -1.68
N ASP A 87 16.72 -2.98 -2.40
CA ASP A 87 16.96 -1.91 -3.36
C ASP A 87 16.15 -2.06 -4.65
N ALA A 88 15.43 -3.17 -4.85
CA ALA A 88 14.46 -3.27 -5.95
C ALA A 88 13.33 -2.23 -5.85
N ASP A 89 13.09 -1.65 -4.68
CA ASP A 89 12.11 -0.57 -4.49
C ASP A 89 12.49 0.72 -5.25
N PHE A 90 13.71 0.82 -5.82
CA PHE A 90 14.06 1.86 -6.79
C PHE A 90 13.24 1.75 -8.09
N TYR A 91 12.65 0.59 -8.36
CA TYR A 91 11.70 0.40 -9.46
C TYR A 91 10.27 0.56 -8.93
N GLU A 92 9.64 1.69 -9.26
CA GLU A 92 8.28 2.06 -8.81
C GLU A 92 7.25 0.93 -8.95
N ASN A 93 7.33 0.15 -10.03
CA ASN A 93 6.42 -0.97 -10.28
C ASN A 93 6.59 -2.13 -9.28
N PHE A 94 7.81 -2.44 -8.84
CA PHE A 94 8.02 -3.48 -7.83
C PHE A 94 7.54 -3.05 -6.47
N TYR A 95 7.76 -1.78 -6.11
CA TYR A 95 7.19 -1.23 -4.88
C TYR A 95 5.67 -1.42 -4.84
N ARG A 96 4.98 -1.13 -5.96
CA ARG A 96 3.52 -1.34 -6.09
C ARG A 96 3.12 -2.81 -5.98
N ILE A 97 3.80 -3.72 -6.69
CA ILE A 97 3.57 -5.17 -6.61
C ILE A 97 3.74 -5.67 -5.16
N ARG A 98 4.86 -5.31 -4.52
CA ARG A 98 5.20 -5.72 -3.15
C ARG A 98 4.17 -5.20 -2.14
N LYS A 99 3.71 -3.97 -2.31
CA LYS A 99 2.65 -3.37 -1.49
C LYS A 99 1.33 -4.11 -1.63
N GLU A 100 0.94 -4.46 -2.86
CA GLU A 100 -0.30 -5.18 -3.14
C GLU A 100 -0.28 -6.62 -2.59
N ILE A 101 0.82 -7.34 -2.74
CA ILE A 101 0.98 -8.69 -2.14
C ILE A 101 0.79 -8.63 -0.63
N LYS A 102 1.46 -7.68 0.05
CA LYS A 102 1.29 -7.48 1.50
C LYS A 102 -0.15 -7.13 1.88
N TYR A 103 -0.86 -6.37 1.06
CA TYR A 103 -2.27 -6.06 1.31
C TYR A 103 -3.13 -7.33 1.25
N ARG A 104 -2.94 -8.17 0.23
CA ARG A 104 -3.67 -9.43 0.04
C ARG A 104 -3.38 -10.45 1.13
N GLU A 105 -2.14 -10.54 1.62
CA GLU A 105 -1.79 -11.39 2.76
C GLU A 105 -2.62 -11.03 4.00
N VAL A 106 -2.71 -9.74 4.32
CA VAL A 106 -3.51 -9.25 5.45
C VAL A 106 -5.00 -9.53 5.25
N GLU A 107 -5.52 -9.41 4.03
CA GLU A 107 -6.91 -9.74 3.69
C GLU A 107 -7.19 -11.25 3.83
N LYS A 108 -6.32 -12.13 3.32
CA LYS A 108 -6.40 -13.59 3.49
C LYS A 108 -6.37 -13.99 4.97
N GLU A 109 -5.52 -13.35 5.77
CA GLU A 109 -5.45 -13.59 7.22
C GLU A 109 -6.73 -13.16 7.94
N PHE A 110 -7.35 -12.06 7.51
CA PHE A 110 -8.63 -11.59 8.03
C PHE A 110 -9.78 -12.55 7.69
N GLU A 111 -9.88 -12.97 6.43
CA GLU A 111 -10.96 -13.85 5.94
C GLU A 111 -10.87 -15.28 6.49
N SER A 112 -9.66 -15.79 6.72
CA SER A 112 -9.45 -17.15 7.25
C SER A 112 -9.79 -17.31 8.74
N GLY A 113 -10.23 -16.24 9.42
CA GLY A 113 -10.57 -16.31 10.84
C GLY A 113 -9.39 -16.60 11.76
N LYS A 114 -8.14 -16.55 11.24
CA LYS A 114 -6.89 -16.67 12.03
C LYS A 114 -6.61 -15.45 12.93
N LEU A 115 -7.56 -14.52 13.02
CA LEU A 115 -7.60 -13.43 13.99
C LEU A 115 -7.92 -13.97 15.40
N ASP A 116 -6.91 -14.64 15.97
CA ASP A 116 -6.69 -14.92 17.40
C ASP A 116 -5.16 -15.07 17.63
N GLU A 117 -4.42 -15.62 16.66
CA GLU A 117 -2.96 -15.77 16.72
C GLU A 117 -2.18 -14.47 16.41
N SER A 118 -2.75 -13.58 15.59
CA SER A 118 -2.17 -12.26 15.32
C SER A 118 -2.32 -11.31 16.51
N GLU A 119 -3.40 -11.41 17.30
CA GLU A 119 -3.52 -10.73 18.59
C GLU A 119 -2.40 -11.16 19.55
N PHE A 120 -2.03 -12.46 19.56
CA PHE A 120 -0.88 -12.93 20.34
C PHE A 120 0.46 -12.36 19.82
N ARG A 121 0.72 -12.39 18.52
CA ARG A 121 1.95 -11.81 17.94
C ARG A 121 2.06 -10.30 18.18
N TYR A 122 0.97 -9.57 17.98
CA TYR A 122 0.92 -8.13 18.26
C TYR A 122 0.98 -7.81 19.75
N SER A 123 0.44 -8.68 20.61
CA SER A 123 0.55 -8.51 22.07
C SER A 123 1.99 -8.59 22.57
N GLN A 124 2.90 -9.25 21.83
CA GLN A 124 4.32 -9.37 22.19
C GLN A 124 5.21 -8.27 21.56
N ASP A 125 4.71 -7.54 20.56
CA ASP A 125 5.46 -6.46 19.92
C ASP A 125 5.55 -5.23 20.86
N ARG A 126 6.78 -4.80 21.16
CA ARG A 126 7.04 -3.70 22.11
C ARG A 126 6.47 -2.36 21.65
N ASN A 127 6.45 -2.09 20.35
CA ASN A 127 5.94 -0.83 19.83
C ASN A 127 4.42 -0.83 19.84
N ILE A 128 3.78 -1.95 19.54
CA ILE A 128 2.32 -2.09 19.70
C ILE A 128 1.93 -1.95 21.17
N GLN A 129 2.64 -2.59 22.10
CA GLN A 129 2.40 -2.41 23.53
C GLN A 129 2.56 -0.94 23.96
N THR A 130 3.55 -0.23 23.40
CA THR A 130 3.75 1.19 23.67
C THR A 130 2.58 2.02 23.16
N VAL A 131 2.13 1.78 21.94
CA VAL A 131 0.97 2.47 21.34
C VAL A 131 -0.31 2.17 22.13
N ARG A 132 -0.55 0.90 22.53
CA ARG A 132 -1.64 0.54 23.43
C ARG A 132 -1.58 1.34 24.73
N ARG A 133 -0.42 1.43 25.39
CA ARG A 133 -0.29 2.23 26.62
C ARG A 133 -0.54 3.72 26.40
N LEU A 134 -0.20 4.25 25.22
CA LEU A 134 -0.43 5.65 24.88
C LEU A 134 -1.91 5.96 24.62
N PHE A 135 -2.65 5.04 24.01
CA PHE A 135 -4.00 5.31 23.48
C PHE A 135 -5.12 4.45 24.07
N SER A 136 -4.83 3.52 24.98
CA SER A 136 -5.83 2.64 25.58
C SER A 136 -6.94 3.44 26.24
N GLY A 137 -8.19 3.08 25.93
CA GLY A 137 -9.38 3.78 26.40
C GLY A 137 -9.59 5.20 25.85
N LYS A 138 -8.84 5.59 24.81
CA LYS A 138 -8.98 6.88 24.10
C LYS A 138 -9.49 6.68 22.68
N LYS A 139 -9.76 7.79 22.00
CA LYS A 139 -10.13 7.82 20.58
C LYS A 139 -8.97 8.29 19.72
N LEU A 140 -8.72 7.59 18.63
CA LEU A 140 -7.71 7.94 17.64
C LEU A 140 -8.40 8.25 16.32
N VAL A 141 -8.08 9.40 15.73
CA VAL A 141 -8.69 9.82 14.45
C VAL A 141 -7.79 9.39 13.31
N VAL A 142 -8.28 8.58 12.39
CA VAL A 142 -7.53 8.16 11.19
C VAL A 142 -8.05 8.94 9.99
N ILE A 143 -7.15 9.51 9.20
CA ILE A 143 -7.45 10.41 8.09
C ILE A 143 -6.88 9.83 6.79
N GLY A 144 -7.75 9.69 5.79
CA GLY A 144 -7.41 9.18 4.47
C GLY A 144 -7.72 7.70 4.30
N GLY A 145 -7.70 7.25 3.03
CA GLY A 145 -8.04 5.87 2.67
C GLY A 145 -9.47 5.47 3.00
N ILE A 146 -9.76 4.17 2.89
CA ILE A 146 -11.07 3.55 3.16
C ILE A 146 -10.98 2.79 4.50
N PRO A 147 -12.00 2.80 5.38
CA PRO A 147 -11.98 2.21 6.73
C PRO A 147 -11.94 0.67 6.79
N ARG A 148 -11.29 -0.01 5.85
CA ARG A 148 -11.19 -1.49 5.81
C ARG A 148 -10.48 -2.08 7.02
N GLN A 149 -9.52 -1.34 7.59
CA GLN A 149 -8.67 -1.77 8.70
C GLN A 149 -9.13 -1.25 10.07
N LYS A 150 -10.31 -0.60 10.13
CA LYS A 150 -10.79 0.06 11.35
C LYS A 150 -10.84 -0.89 12.56
N THR A 151 -11.51 -2.03 12.40
CA THR A 151 -11.70 -3.01 13.48
C THR A 151 -10.38 -3.64 13.94
N ILE A 152 -9.43 -3.81 13.02
CA ILE A 152 -8.09 -4.29 13.34
C ILE A 152 -7.36 -3.26 14.21
N PHE A 153 -7.41 -1.97 13.86
CA PHE A 153 -6.77 -0.91 14.65
C PHE A 153 -7.39 -0.81 16.05
N GLU A 154 -8.71 -0.92 16.15
CA GLU A 154 -9.41 -0.88 17.44
C GLU A 154 -8.91 -2.00 18.37
N LYS A 155 -8.78 -3.23 17.84
CA LYS A 155 -8.27 -4.38 18.60
C LYS A 155 -6.77 -4.29 18.90
N VAL A 156 -5.96 -3.91 17.91
CA VAL A 156 -4.50 -3.89 18.04
C VAL A 156 -4.03 -2.75 18.92
N PHE A 157 -4.68 -1.58 18.88
CA PHE A 157 -4.30 -0.43 19.71
C PHE A 157 -5.15 -0.25 20.97
N ASP A 158 -6.17 -1.10 21.17
CA ASP A 158 -7.05 -1.06 22.34
C ASP A 158 -7.73 0.32 22.52
N CYS A 159 -8.16 0.91 21.40
CA CYS A 159 -8.70 2.26 21.34
C CYS A 159 -9.86 2.35 20.35
N GLU A 160 -10.68 3.40 20.46
CA GLU A 160 -11.77 3.64 19.50
C GLU A 160 -11.22 4.37 18.27
N ILE A 161 -11.57 3.92 17.06
CA ILE A 161 -11.07 4.53 15.82
C ILE A 161 -12.16 5.38 15.16
N LEU A 162 -11.89 6.68 15.08
CA LEU A 162 -12.69 7.64 14.33
C LEU A 162 -12.08 7.81 12.93
N TRP A 163 -12.49 6.95 11.99
CA TRP A 163 -12.01 7.03 10.61
C TRP A 163 -12.71 8.13 9.82
N LYS A 164 -11.93 8.98 9.16
CA LYS A 164 -12.38 10.07 8.30
C LYS A 164 -11.79 9.90 6.91
N GLU A 165 -12.65 9.51 5.98
CA GLU A 165 -12.32 9.52 4.57
C GLU A 165 -12.15 10.98 4.12
N THR A 166 -11.08 11.26 3.38
CA THR A 166 -10.82 12.60 2.88
C THR A 166 -10.77 12.59 1.37
N SER A 167 -11.44 13.57 0.77
CA SER A 167 -11.33 13.89 -0.66
C SER A 167 -10.64 15.24 -0.83
N HIS A 168 -10.32 15.64 -2.06
CA HIS A 168 -9.70 16.95 -2.32
C HIS A 168 -10.56 18.15 -1.90
N SER A 169 -11.87 17.96 -1.70
CA SER A 169 -12.80 19.02 -1.26
C SER A 169 -13.12 18.99 0.24
N THR A 170 -12.53 18.07 1.01
CA THR A 170 -12.81 17.94 2.44
C THR A 170 -12.39 19.21 3.19
N SER A 171 -13.29 19.79 3.98
CA SER A 171 -12.97 21.01 4.74
C SER A 171 -12.26 20.64 6.04
N LEU A 172 -11.26 21.43 6.44
CA LEU A 172 -10.62 21.29 7.77
C LEU A 172 -11.62 21.44 8.92
N ASN A 173 -12.76 22.11 8.69
CA ASN A 173 -13.80 22.27 9.69
C ASN A 173 -14.44 20.93 10.11
N GLU A 174 -14.34 19.89 9.29
CA GLU A 174 -14.83 18.54 9.63
C GLU A 174 -14.07 17.93 10.82
N PHE A 175 -12.85 18.39 11.10
CA PHE A 175 -12.05 17.93 12.22
C PHE A 175 -12.29 18.72 13.51
N ASN A 176 -13.02 19.85 13.47
CA ASN A 176 -13.22 20.72 14.65
C ASN A 176 -13.88 19.98 15.83
N ALA A 177 -14.83 19.08 15.55
CA ALA A 177 -15.45 18.27 16.59
C ALA A 177 -14.44 17.33 17.26
N ALA A 178 -13.57 16.69 16.47
CA ALA A 178 -12.51 15.82 16.99
C ALA A 178 -11.44 16.61 17.74
N LEU A 179 -11.07 17.79 17.26
CA LEU A 179 -10.12 18.70 17.92
C LEU A 179 -10.62 19.18 19.29
N LYS A 180 -11.93 19.34 19.47
CA LYS A 180 -12.52 19.75 20.77
C LYS A 180 -12.86 18.58 21.70
N ASN A 181 -12.92 17.36 21.21
CA ASN A 181 -13.32 16.19 22.00
C ASN A 181 -12.19 15.74 22.96
N PRO A 182 -12.38 15.77 24.29
CA PRO A 182 -11.33 15.39 25.26
C PRO A 182 -10.92 13.91 25.21
N ASP A 183 -11.75 13.04 24.62
CA ASP A 183 -11.42 11.61 24.48
C ASP A 183 -10.50 11.34 23.29
N VAL A 184 -10.40 12.27 22.33
CA VAL A 184 -9.49 12.16 21.20
C VAL A 184 -8.07 12.46 21.65
N CYS A 185 -7.19 11.48 21.58
CA CYS A 185 -5.80 11.61 22.04
C CYS A 185 -4.83 11.99 20.93
N ALA A 186 -5.09 11.62 19.68
CA ALA A 186 -4.18 11.88 18.56
C ALA A 186 -4.88 11.77 17.20
N PHE A 187 -4.17 12.21 16.16
CA PHE A 187 -4.55 12.06 14.75
C PHE A 187 -3.50 11.22 14.02
N LEU A 188 -3.95 10.32 13.13
CA LEU A 188 -3.14 9.56 12.19
C LEU A 188 -3.49 10.00 10.77
N VAL A 189 -2.50 10.48 10.01
CA VAL A 189 -2.69 10.87 8.60
C VAL A 189 -1.99 9.87 7.70
N LEU A 190 -2.77 9.15 6.89
CA LEU A 190 -2.27 8.24 5.85
C LEU A 190 -1.76 9.08 4.66
N ILE A 191 -0.48 9.44 4.66
CA ILE A 191 0.07 10.48 3.77
C ILE A 191 -0.17 10.14 2.29
N GLN A 192 -0.01 8.87 1.92
CA GLN A 192 -0.22 8.39 0.54
C GLN A 192 -1.69 8.48 0.09
N LEU A 193 -2.63 8.61 1.03
CA LEU A 193 -4.07 8.53 0.80
C LEU A 193 -4.80 9.80 1.29
N SER A 194 -4.06 10.86 1.62
CA SER A 194 -4.56 12.13 2.08
C SER A 194 -4.02 13.25 1.19
N SER A 195 -4.83 14.27 0.88
CA SER A 195 -4.33 15.42 0.14
C SER A 195 -3.32 16.20 1.01
N HIS A 196 -2.18 16.56 0.41
CA HIS A 196 -1.08 17.26 1.10
C HIS A 196 -1.53 18.52 1.85
N MET A 197 -2.53 19.22 1.31
CA MET A 197 -3.10 20.46 1.83
C MET A 197 -3.66 20.35 3.26
N HIS A 198 -4.19 19.19 3.67
CA HIS A 198 -4.77 19.07 5.01
C HIS A 198 -3.74 18.78 6.10
N SER A 199 -2.59 18.19 5.75
CA SER A 199 -1.65 17.65 6.73
C SER A 199 -0.90 18.71 7.55
N GLN A 200 -0.59 19.88 6.98
CA GLN A 200 0.17 20.92 7.68
C GLN A 200 -0.73 21.79 8.57
N GLU A 201 -1.82 22.31 8.02
CA GLU A 201 -2.73 23.17 8.80
C GLU A 201 -3.43 22.37 9.91
N LEU A 202 -3.82 21.12 9.64
CA LEU A 202 -4.36 20.26 10.69
C LEU A 202 -3.32 19.96 11.78
N ASN A 203 -2.04 19.79 11.43
CA ASN A 203 -0.99 19.57 12.43
C ASN A 203 -0.86 20.77 13.38
N ILE A 204 -0.93 22.00 12.86
CA ILE A 204 -0.91 23.21 13.68
C ILE A 204 -2.09 23.21 14.65
N ARG A 205 -3.32 23.04 14.14
CA ARG A 205 -4.54 23.03 14.97
C ARG A 205 -4.58 21.87 15.98
N ALA A 206 -4.08 20.71 15.59
CA ALA A 206 -4.01 19.54 16.46
C ALA A 206 -3.02 19.77 17.61
N ASN A 207 -1.84 20.33 17.32
CA ASN A 207 -0.86 20.70 18.35
C ASN A 207 -1.38 21.79 19.30
N GLU A 208 -2.07 22.82 18.78
CA GLU A 208 -2.74 23.83 19.61
C GLU A 208 -3.80 23.21 20.54
N ALA A 209 -4.47 22.15 20.09
CA ALA A 209 -5.41 21.37 20.90
C ALA A 209 -4.75 20.32 21.81
N GLY A 210 -3.42 20.27 21.86
CA GLY A 210 -2.66 19.30 22.66
C GLY A 210 -2.75 17.85 22.15
N LYS A 211 -3.06 17.66 20.87
CA LYS A 211 -3.27 16.35 20.24
C LYS A 211 -2.23 16.12 19.16
N PRO A 212 -1.23 15.25 19.38
CA PRO A 212 -0.20 14.99 18.37
C PRO A 212 -0.82 14.43 17.09
N LEU A 213 -0.23 14.82 15.96
CA LEU A 213 -0.55 14.28 14.64
C LEU A 213 0.63 13.44 14.16
N PHE A 214 0.38 12.16 13.92
CA PHE A 214 1.35 11.23 13.35
C PHE A 214 1.09 11.04 11.87
N ARG A 215 2.17 11.06 11.11
CA ARG A 215 2.15 10.84 9.67
C ARG A 215 2.55 9.39 9.41
N VAL A 216 1.68 8.64 8.75
CA VAL A 216 1.88 7.21 8.52
C VAL A 216 1.77 6.85 7.05
N HIS A 217 2.57 5.89 6.60
CA HIS A 217 2.65 5.53 5.17
C HIS A 217 1.87 4.28 4.81
N THR A 218 1.31 3.60 5.81
CA THR A 218 0.71 2.28 5.67
C THR A 218 -0.48 2.12 6.60
N THR A 219 -1.34 1.16 6.27
CA THR A 219 -2.45 0.71 7.12
C THR A 219 -2.12 -0.60 7.84
N ASN A 220 -0.88 -1.10 7.76
CA ASN A 220 -0.45 -2.24 8.58
C ASN A 220 -0.24 -1.78 10.04
N PRO A 221 -0.95 -2.35 11.04
CA PRO A 221 -0.88 -1.89 12.43
C PRO A 221 0.52 -1.90 13.06
N GLN A 222 1.35 -2.90 12.75
CA GLN A 222 2.70 -2.99 13.30
C GLN A 222 3.61 -1.90 12.74
N ALA A 223 3.56 -1.69 11.43
CA ALA A 223 4.33 -0.62 10.80
C ALA A 223 3.85 0.77 11.23
N VAL A 224 2.54 0.96 11.40
CA VAL A 224 1.96 2.17 12.01
C VAL A 224 2.48 2.37 13.44
N ALA A 225 2.53 1.32 14.26
CA ALA A 225 3.05 1.43 15.62
C ALA A 225 4.52 1.87 15.65
N ASN A 226 5.34 1.34 14.75
CA ASN A 226 6.75 1.74 14.60
C ASN A 226 6.87 3.23 14.25
N GLU A 227 6.07 3.71 13.31
CA GLU A 227 6.07 5.12 12.89
C GLU A 227 5.58 6.06 13.99
N ILE A 228 4.57 5.66 14.77
CA ILE A 228 4.07 6.41 15.92
C ILE A 228 5.15 6.52 16.99
N VAL A 229 5.75 5.40 17.39
CA VAL A 229 6.78 5.38 18.45
C VAL A 229 7.99 6.22 18.06
N LYS A 230 8.42 6.12 16.79
CA LYS A 230 9.52 6.94 16.25
C LYS A 230 9.23 8.44 16.35
N GLN A 231 8.09 8.88 15.82
CA GLN A 231 7.68 10.29 15.84
C GLN A 231 7.44 10.80 17.27
N TYR A 232 6.89 9.96 18.14
CA TYR A 232 6.67 10.30 19.54
C TYR A 232 7.99 10.55 20.28
N ALA A 233 9.00 9.71 20.03
CA ALA A 233 10.34 9.90 20.59
C ALA A 233 10.99 11.20 20.09
N GLU A 234 10.86 11.51 18.80
CA GLU A 234 11.38 12.75 18.20
C GLU A 234 10.69 14.01 18.74
N SER A 235 9.39 13.94 19.07
CA SER A 235 8.63 15.08 19.59
C SER A 235 8.90 15.44 21.06
N ARG A 236 9.65 14.59 21.79
CA ARG A 236 9.97 14.77 23.22
C ARG A 236 11.38 15.28 23.48
N VAL A 237 12.17 15.50 22.43
CA VAL A 237 13.51 16.12 22.48
C VAL A 237 13.38 17.62 22.26
#